data_AF-A0A917UQE0-F1
#
_entry.id   AF-A0A917UQE0-F1
#
_cell.length_a   1.000
_cell.length_b   1.000
_cell.length_c   1.000
_cell.angle_alpha   90.00
_cell.angle_beta   90.00
_cell.angle_gamma   90.00
#
_symmetry.space_group_name_H-M   'P 1'
#
loop_
_entity.id
_entity.type
_entity.pdbx_description
1 polymer ?
#
loop_
_entity_poly.entity_id
_entity_poly.type
_entity_poly.pdbx_seq_one_letter_code
_entity_poly.pdbx_strand_id
1 'polypeptide(L)'
;MLALLLAAVTLPPPPAAVIVFKSGERVTVTGPADSAGHPDFPWLVQDTLVSPRGDAAAVRFCYEPPGFRFCEVHLARPGLPTITLKNSSVLRLLWSADGRSLIGAGTNTVRRWNLSGGVRVATPAPPLIEPGVTQSVSVITRLWLDRGNLCVAAQDQLFDMQGQQKRRTVTTTRYALPTLKGLTTTSSPASAGREEAQCMRVRRSD
;
A
#
# COMPACT_ATOMS: atom_id res chain seq x y z
N MET A 1 31.34 -41.19 29.35
CA MET A 1 30.04 -40.62 28.94
C MET A 1 30.19 -39.12 28.81
N LEU A 2 30.34 -38.61 27.60
CA LEU A 2 30.38 -37.17 27.33
C LEU A 2 29.00 -36.80 26.78
N ALA A 3 28.15 -36.17 27.60
CA ALA A 3 26.86 -35.67 27.17
C ALA A 3 27.08 -34.37 26.39
N LEU A 4 26.93 -34.41 25.06
CA LEU A 4 26.79 -33.19 24.27
C LEU A 4 25.46 -32.52 24.66
N LEU A 5 25.53 -31.40 25.37
CA LEU A 5 24.40 -30.46 25.44
C LEU A 5 24.23 -29.83 24.06
N LEU A 6 23.23 -30.30 23.30
CA LEU A 6 22.67 -29.56 22.19
C LEU A 6 21.96 -28.33 22.75
N ALA A 7 22.62 -27.17 22.70
CA ALA A 7 21.93 -25.90 22.89
C ALA A 7 20.88 -25.77 21.78
N ALA A 8 19.60 -25.84 22.13
CA ALA A 8 18.53 -25.56 21.20
C ALA A 8 18.66 -24.10 20.75
N VAL A 9 19.00 -23.89 19.48
CA VAL A 9 18.97 -22.56 18.86
C VAL A 9 17.51 -22.13 18.84
N THR A 10 17.12 -21.26 19.78
CA THR A 10 15.77 -20.69 19.80
C THR A 10 15.71 -19.62 18.73
N LEU A 11 14.92 -19.87 17.69
CA LEU A 11 14.67 -18.89 16.64
C LEU A 11 13.98 -17.67 17.26
N PRO A 12 14.33 -16.44 16.82
CA PRO A 12 13.67 -15.24 17.31
C PRO A 12 12.16 -15.33 17.00
N PRO A 13 11.29 -14.91 17.94
CA PRO A 13 9.85 -14.95 17.71
C PRO A 13 9.48 -14.00 16.55
N PRO A 14 8.45 -14.32 15.77
CA PRO A 14 7.96 -13.42 14.73
C PRO A 14 7.58 -12.05 15.32
N PRO A 15 7.71 -10.96 14.54
CA PRO A 15 7.32 -9.63 14.98
C PRO A 15 5.82 -9.60 15.29
N ALA A 16 5.41 -8.83 16.29
CA ALA A 16 4.01 -8.73 16.66
C ALA A 16 3.63 -7.29 17.02
N ALA A 17 2.37 -6.94 16.76
CA ALA A 17 1.76 -5.69 17.17
C ALA A 17 0.55 -5.99 18.08
N VAL A 18 0.45 -5.27 19.19
CA VAL A 18 -0.71 -5.36 20.10
C VAL A 18 -1.62 -4.17 19.84
N ILE A 19 -2.86 -4.44 19.46
CA ILE A 19 -3.88 -3.42 19.21
C ILE A 19 -4.90 -3.45 20.34
N VAL A 20 -5.20 -2.28 20.88
CA VAL A 20 -6.30 -2.08 21.83
C VAL A 20 -7.44 -1.40 21.08
N PHE A 21 -8.56 -2.09 20.92
CA PHE A 21 -9.73 -1.57 20.22
C PHE A 21 -10.59 -0.69 21.13
N LYS A 22 -11.51 0.08 20.54
CA LYS A 22 -12.45 0.92 21.30
C LYS A 22 -13.35 0.12 22.25
N SER A 23 -13.56 -1.16 21.96
CA SER A 23 -14.26 -2.10 22.85
C SER A 23 -13.47 -2.45 24.12
N GLY A 24 -12.19 -2.07 24.21
CA GLY A 24 -11.25 -2.51 25.25
C GLY A 24 -10.56 -3.84 24.96
N GLU A 25 -11.00 -4.57 23.93
CA GLU A 25 -10.40 -5.84 23.54
C GLU A 25 -8.97 -5.65 23.00
N ARG A 26 -8.08 -6.55 23.41
CA ARG A 26 -6.67 -6.59 23.00
C ARG A 26 -6.47 -7.71 22.00
N VAL A 27 -5.98 -7.38 20.81
CA VAL A 27 -5.62 -8.38 19.79
C VAL A 27 -4.14 -8.28 19.48
N THR A 28 -3.44 -9.40 19.58
CA THR A 28 -2.05 -9.53 19.12
C THR A 28 -2.06 -10.00 17.67
N VAL A 29 -1.42 -9.22 16.81
CA VAL A 29 -1.22 -9.54 15.40
C VAL A 29 0.22 -9.92 15.21
N THR A 30 0.45 -11.19 14.89
CA THR A 30 1.77 -11.74 14.63
C THR A 30 2.04 -11.73 13.12
N GLY A 31 3.23 -11.29 12.75
CA GLY A 31 3.72 -11.29 11.37
C GLY A 31 4.18 -12.67 10.91
N PRO A 32 4.79 -12.74 9.72
CA PRO A 32 5.16 -14.01 9.09
C PRO A 32 6.09 -14.90 9.94
N ALA A 33 5.80 -16.19 9.98
CA ALA A 33 6.53 -17.16 10.79
C ALA A 33 7.96 -17.42 10.28
N ASP A 34 8.21 -17.15 9.00
CA ASP A 34 9.53 -17.26 8.35
C ASP A 34 10.48 -16.11 8.71
N SER A 35 10.11 -15.24 9.65
CA SER A 35 10.98 -14.18 10.20
C SER A 35 12.34 -14.69 10.67
N ALA A 36 12.38 -15.91 11.17
CA ALA A 36 13.63 -16.52 11.59
C ALA A 36 14.53 -17.00 10.43
N GLY A 37 13.98 -17.13 9.21
CA GLY A 37 14.70 -17.51 8.00
C GLY A 37 15.46 -16.35 7.33
N HIS A 38 15.28 -15.11 7.81
CA HIS A 38 15.91 -13.91 7.26
C HIS A 38 16.62 -13.10 8.37
N PRO A 39 17.68 -13.62 9.00
CA PRO A 39 18.32 -12.97 10.15
C PRO A 39 18.91 -11.59 9.82
N ASP A 40 19.41 -11.40 8.60
CA ASP A 40 19.98 -10.12 8.14
C ASP A 40 18.90 -9.10 7.76
N PHE A 41 17.69 -9.56 7.45
CA PHE A 41 16.57 -8.74 7.01
C PHE A 41 15.27 -9.23 7.67
N PRO A 42 15.13 -9.08 8.99
CA PRO A 42 13.97 -9.58 9.71
C PRO A 42 12.70 -8.83 9.27
N TRP A 43 11.56 -9.50 9.34
CA TRP A 43 10.27 -8.81 9.23
C TRP A 43 10.11 -7.84 10.39
N LEU A 44 9.64 -6.63 10.10
CA LEU A 44 9.39 -5.58 11.08
C LEU A 44 7.96 -5.08 10.95
N VAL A 45 7.35 -4.71 12.08
CA VAL A 45 6.10 -3.93 12.08
C VAL A 45 6.44 -2.55 11.51
N GLN A 46 5.89 -2.24 10.34
CA GLN A 46 6.05 -0.95 9.67
C GLN A 46 4.89 -0.01 9.96
N ASP A 47 3.65 -0.51 9.90
CA ASP A 47 2.46 0.29 10.21
C ASP A 47 1.50 -0.47 11.10
N THR A 48 0.80 0.25 11.96
CA THR A 48 -0.41 -0.22 12.65
C THR A 48 -1.49 0.85 12.50
N LEU A 49 -2.52 0.56 11.71
CA LEU A 49 -3.57 1.50 11.36
C LEU A 49 -4.92 1.02 11.89
N VAL A 50 -5.47 1.72 12.88
CA VAL A 50 -6.85 1.47 13.35
C VAL A 50 -7.82 2.17 12.40
N SER A 51 -8.90 1.47 12.02
CA SER A 51 -9.95 2.04 11.19
C SER A 51 -10.65 3.22 11.89
N PRO A 52 -11.17 4.21 11.15
CA PRO A 52 -11.93 5.32 11.73
C PRO A 52 -13.08 4.87 12.65
N ARG A 53 -13.72 3.74 12.30
CA ARG A 53 -14.77 3.11 13.12
C ARG A 53 -14.22 2.56 14.44
N GLY A 54 -12.98 2.08 14.45
CA GLY A 54 -12.31 1.57 15.65
C GLY A 54 -12.64 0.11 15.97
N ASP A 55 -13.19 -0.63 15.01
CA ASP A 55 -13.60 -2.04 15.10
C ASP A 55 -12.78 -2.97 14.19
N ALA A 56 -11.76 -2.42 13.53
CA ALA A 56 -10.83 -3.12 12.65
C ALA A 56 -9.49 -2.38 12.63
N ALA A 57 -8.40 -3.12 12.44
CA ALA A 57 -7.06 -2.57 12.34
C ALA A 57 -6.23 -3.37 11.33
N ALA A 58 -5.31 -2.69 10.65
CA ALA A 58 -4.38 -3.28 9.71
C ALA A 58 -2.96 -3.15 10.26
N VAL A 59 -2.20 -4.24 10.24
CA VAL A 59 -0.79 -4.24 10.59
C VAL A 59 0.00 -4.62 9.35
N ARG A 60 0.95 -3.76 8.96
CA ARG A 60 1.84 -4.03 7.84
C ARG A 60 3.19 -4.47 8.37
N PHE A 61 3.59 -5.67 8.02
CA PHE A 61 4.93 -6.18 8.22
C PHE A 61 5.71 -6.02 6.93
N CYS A 62 6.97 -5.62 7.00
CA CYS A 62 7.85 -5.66 5.83
C CYS A 62 9.22 -6.21 6.18
N TYR A 63 9.84 -6.85 5.20
CA TYR A 63 11.25 -7.17 5.20
C TYR A 63 11.90 -6.53 3.95
N GLU A 64 13.12 -6.03 4.12
CA GLU A 64 13.76 -5.12 3.17
C GLU A 64 15.20 -5.53 2.86
N PRO A 65 15.41 -6.55 2.03
CA PRO A 65 16.74 -6.86 1.51
C PRO A 65 17.17 -5.80 0.48
N PRO A 66 18.47 -5.70 0.14
CA PRO A 66 18.96 -4.75 -0.85
C PRO A 66 18.20 -4.86 -2.17
N GLY A 67 17.61 -3.75 -2.61
CA GLY A 67 16.91 -3.65 -3.90
C GLY A 67 15.47 -4.16 -3.92
N PHE A 68 14.98 -4.78 -2.84
CA PHE A 68 13.59 -5.26 -2.78
C PHE A 68 12.93 -4.88 -1.45
N ARG A 69 11.61 -4.69 -1.51
CA ARG A 69 10.78 -4.53 -0.33
C ARG A 69 9.56 -5.41 -0.51
N PHE A 70 9.34 -6.28 0.45
CA PHE A 70 8.20 -7.16 0.49
C PHE A 70 7.43 -6.89 1.77
N CYS A 71 6.12 -6.78 1.64
CA CYS A 71 5.26 -6.51 2.77
C CYS A 71 4.08 -7.49 2.79
N GLU A 72 3.56 -7.73 3.99
CA GLU A 72 2.30 -8.41 4.23
C GLU A 72 1.43 -7.55 5.11
N VAL A 73 0.14 -7.56 4.84
CA VAL A 73 -0.85 -6.81 5.62
C VAL A 73 -1.81 -7.76 6.26
N HIS A 74 -1.88 -7.70 7.58
CA HIS A 74 -2.76 -8.50 8.39
C HIS A 74 -3.93 -7.62 8.85
N LEU A 75 -5.15 -8.15 8.73
CA LEU A 75 -6.36 -7.50 9.21
C LEU A 75 -6.79 -8.16 10.52
N ALA A 76 -6.94 -7.34 11.56
CA ALA A 76 -7.40 -7.74 12.87
C ALA A 76 -8.74 -7.09 13.20
N ARG A 77 -9.60 -7.86 13.87
CA ARG A 77 -10.89 -7.42 14.39
C ARG A 77 -11.13 -8.09 15.75
N PRO A 78 -11.78 -7.39 16.70
CA PRO A 78 -12.22 -7.99 17.97
C PRO A 78 -13.01 -9.28 17.74
N GLY A 79 -12.69 -10.33 18.49
CA GLY A 79 -13.38 -11.62 18.49
C GLY A 79 -13.23 -12.47 17.22
N LEU A 80 -12.38 -12.05 16.26
CA LEU A 80 -12.16 -12.79 15.01
C LEU A 80 -10.69 -13.15 14.83
N PRO A 81 -10.40 -14.28 14.16
CA PRO A 81 -9.04 -14.60 13.74
C PRO A 81 -8.48 -13.49 12.85
N THR A 82 -7.21 -13.15 13.09
CA THR A 82 -6.44 -12.29 12.19
C THR A 82 -6.32 -12.97 10.82
N ILE A 83 -6.53 -12.21 9.75
CA ILE A 83 -6.39 -12.71 8.37
C ILE A 83 -5.25 -12.00 7.64
N THR A 84 -4.45 -12.74 6.90
CA THR A 84 -3.49 -12.15 5.94
C THR A 84 -4.25 -11.73 4.67
N LEU A 85 -4.12 -10.46 4.30
CA LEU A 85 -4.80 -9.93 3.13
C LEU A 85 -4.14 -10.43 1.84
N LYS A 86 -4.96 -10.85 0.88
CA LYS A 86 -4.48 -11.30 -0.44
C LYS A 86 -3.79 -10.16 -1.20
N ASN A 87 -2.68 -10.46 -1.86
CA ASN A 87 -1.89 -9.50 -2.63
C ASN A 87 -1.45 -8.28 -1.80
N SER A 88 -1.09 -8.49 -0.53
CA SER A 88 -0.86 -7.41 0.44
C SER A 88 0.52 -6.78 0.44
N SER A 89 1.41 -7.16 -0.48
CA SER A 89 2.65 -6.42 -0.70
C SER A 89 2.36 -5.04 -1.29
N VAL A 90 2.22 -4.07 -0.39
CA VAL A 90 1.97 -2.66 -0.67
C VAL A 90 2.91 -1.77 0.13
N LEU A 91 3.24 -0.63 -0.45
CA LEU A 91 4.15 0.37 0.11
C LEU A 91 3.41 1.45 0.92
N ARG A 92 2.11 1.58 0.70
CA ARG A 92 1.26 2.60 1.32
C ARG A 92 -0.06 2.00 1.72
N LEU A 93 -0.61 2.50 2.82
CA LEU A 93 -1.90 2.09 3.36
C LEU A 93 -2.69 3.28 3.86
N LEU A 94 -4.02 3.24 3.70
CA LEU A 94 -4.96 4.10 4.41
C LEU A 94 -6.32 3.41 4.53
N TRP A 95 -7.13 3.83 5.49
CA TRP A 95 -8.52 3.43 5.60
C TRP A 95 -9.42 4.32 4.77
N SER A 96 -10.48 3.76 4.18
CA SER A 96 -11.60 4.57 3.69
C SER A 96 -12.22 5.37 4.83
N ALA A 97 -12.80 6.54 4.52
CA ALA A 97 -13.37 7.43 5.54
C ALA A 97 -14.49 6.76 6.36
N ASP A 98 -15.28 5.88 5.72
CA ASP A 98 -16.31 5.08 6.37
C ASP A 98 -15.75 3.93 7.24
N GLY A 99 -14.43 3.70 7.22
CA GLY A 99 -13.73 2.62 7.91
C GLY A 99 -14.17 1.20 7.53
N ARG A 100 -14.82 1.02 6.37
CA ARG A 100 -15.30 -0.29 5.90
C ARG A 100 -14.34 -0.97 4.92
N SER A 101 -13.28 -0.27 4.53
CA SER A 101 -12.32 -0.76 3.55
C SER A 101 -10.91 -0.29 3.86
N LEU A 102 -9.93 -1.17 3.70
CA LEU A 102 -8.53 -0.80 3.65
C LEU A 102 -8.11 -0.56 2.21
N ILE A 103 -7.33 0.48 1.96
CA ILE A 103 -6.77 0.81 0.66
C ILE A 103 -5.25 0.73 0.77
N GLY A 104 -4.61 0.09 -0.21
CA GLY A 104 -3.17 0.04 -0.30
C GLY A 104 -2.67 0.28 -1.71
N ALA A 105 -1.41 0.71 -1.82
CA ALA A 105 -0.75 0.84 -3.12
C ALA A 105 0.63 0.20 -3.10
N GLY A 106 0.88 -0.67 -4.08
CA GLY A 106 2.22 -1.11 -4.43
C GLY A 106 2.92 -0.07 -5.30
N THR A 107 3.90 -0.50 -6.08
CA THR A 107 4.64 0.38 -6.99
C THR A 107 3.72 1.04 -8.02
N ASN A 108 2.82 0.30 -8.65
CA ASN A 108 2.01 0.78 -9.78
C ASN A 108 0.55 0.32 -9.72
N THR A 109 0.14 -0.30 -8.62
CA THR A 109 -1.19 -0.90 -8.47
C THR A 109 -1.83 -0.49 -7.16
N VAL A 110 -3.11 -0.19 -7.21
CA VAL A 110 -3.95 0.16 -6.07
C VAL A 110 -4.85 -1.01 -5.74
N ARG A 111 -5.02 -1.29 -4.45
CA ARG A 111 -5.81 -2.39 -3.94
C ARG A 111 -6.78 -1.86 -2.90
N ARG A 112 -7.98 -2.43 -2.87
CA ARG A 112 -8.95 -2.22 -1.80
C ARG A 112 -9.37 -3.57 -1.25
N TRP A 113 -9.24 -3.73 0.06
CA TRP A 113 -9.79 -4.86 0.78
C TRP A 113 -11.05 -4.44 1.54
N ASN A 114 -12.09 -5.27 1.50
CA ASN A 114 -13.14 -5.22 2.50
C ASN A 114 -12.68 -5.94 3.78
N LEU A 115 -13.51 -5.92 4.82
CA LEU A 115 -13.18 -6.53 6.11
C LEU A 115 -13.24 -8.06 6.15
N SER A 116 -13.64 -8.69 5.04
CA SER A 116 -13.60 -10.14 4.86
C SER A 116 -12.39 -10.59 4.02
N GLY A 117 -11.45 -9.68 3.72
CA GLY A 117 -10.27 -9.96 2.90
C GLY A 117 -10.50 -9.94 1.38
N GLY A 118 -11.73 -9.71 0.93
CA GLY A 118 -12.07 -9.58 -0.48
C GLY A 118 -11.38 -8.38 -1.12
N VAL A 119 -10.59 -8.62 -2.17
CA VAL A 119 -9.73 -7.63 -2.82
C VAL A 119 -10.28 -7.17 -4.16
N ARG A 120 -10.18 -5.86 -4.42
CA ARG A 120 -10.30 -5.25 -5.75
C ARG A 120 -8.98 -4.58 -6.10
N VAL A 121 -8.56 -4.68 -7.36
CA VAL A 121 -7.30 -4.11 -7.85
C VAL A 121 -7.60 -3.15 -9.00
N ALA A 122 -6.91 -2.02 -9.05
CA ALA A 122 -6.87 -1.16 -10.22
C ALA A 122 -5.43 -0.71 -10.50
N THR A 123 -5.17 -0.41 -11.77
CA THR A 123 -3.95 0.24 -12.23
C THR A 123 -4.31 1.69 -12.57
N PRO A 124 -3.58 2.70 -12.04
CA PRO A 124 -3.70 4.07 -12.51
C PRO A 124 -3.59 4.14 -14.03
N ALA A 125 -4.48 4.92 -14.65
CA ALA A 125 -4.41 5.10 -16.09
C ALA A 125 -3.06 5.76 -16.42
N PRO A 126 -2.33 5.26 -17.43
CA PRO A 126 -1.13 5.94 -17.89
C PRO A 126 -1.50 7.35 -18.38
N PRO A 127 -0.57 8.31 -18.33
CA PRO A 127 -0.75 9.58 -19.03
C PRO A 127 -1.06 9.32 -20.51
N LEU A 128 -1.80 10.24 -21.15
CA LEU A 128 -2.07 10.16 -22.59
C LEU A 128 -0.74 10.01 -23.34
N ILE A 129 -0.60 8.91 -24.08
CA ILE A 129 0.61 8.60 -24.84
C ILE A 129 0.64 9.55 -26.04
N GLU A 130 1.50 10.56 -25.97
CA GLU A 130 1.77 11.48 -27.07
C GLU A 130 2.51 10.76 -28.21
N PRO A 131 2.39 11.22 -29.47
CA PRO A 131 3.16 10.66 -30.58
C PRO A 131 4.66 10.61 -30.28
N GLY A 132 5.28 9.44 -30.45
CA GLY A 132 6.70 9.21 -30.17
C GLY A 132 7.02 8.69 -28.76
N VAL A 133 6.02 8.54 -27.89
CA VAL A 133 6.12 7.77 -26.65
C VAL A 133 5.63 6.35 -26.90
N THR A 134 6.38 5.34 -26.47
CA THR A 134 5.99 3.93 -26.61
C THR A 134 5.89 3.19 -25.29
N GLN A 135 6.51 3.71 -24.24
CA GLN A 135 6.48 3.09 -22.91
C GLN A 135 6.32 4.15 -21.82
N SER A 136 5.63 3.75 -20.75
CA SER A 136 5.50 4.54 -19.54
C SER A 136 5.76 3.67 -18.32
N VAL A 137 6.61 4.14 -17.41
CA VAL A 137 6.79 3.55 -16.08
C VAL A 137 6.17 4.49 -15.06
N SER A 138 5.14 4.02 -14.37
CA SER A 138 4.43 4.78 -13.34
C SER A 138 4.74 4.25 -11.95
N VAL A 139 5.19 5.13 -11.07
CA VAL A 139 5.41 4.84 -9.65
C VAL A 139 4.43 5.66 -8.84
N ILE A 140 3.49 4.99 -8.18
CA ILE A 140 2.59 5.61 -7.21
C ILE A 140 3.47 6.25 -6.13
N THR A 141 3.21 7.52 -5.83
CA THR A 141 3.94 8.31 -4.83
C THR A 141 3.09 8.61 -3.61
N ARG A 142 1.77 8.71 -3.76
CA ARG A 142 0.86 9.10 -2.67
C ARG A 142 -0.55 8.53 -2.83
N LEU A 143 -1.19 8.29 -1.69
CA LEU A 143 -2.62 8.01 -1.55
C LEU A 143 -3.25 9.01 -0.58
N TRP A 144 -4.43 9.51 -0.90
CA TRP A 144 -5.23 10.29 0.04
C TRP A 144 -6.72 10.21 -0.31
N LEU A 145 -7.55 10.61 0.64
CA LEU A 145 -8.99 10.75 0.42
C LEU A 145 -9.33 12.21 0.22
N ASP A 146 -10.19 12.49 -0.76
CA ASP A 146 -10.79 13.80 -0.98
C ASP A 146 -12.27 13.64 -1.33
N ARG A 147 -13.14 14.27 -0.52
CA ARG A 147 -14.61 14.24 -0.66
C ARG A 147 -15.18 12.84 -0.97
N GLY A 148 -14.71 11.82 -0.25
CA GLY A 148 -15.18 10.43 -0.39
C GLY A 148 -14.57 9.64 -1.56
N ASN A 149 -13.73 10.26 -2.37
CA ASN A 149 -12.98 9.58 -3.43
C ASN A 149 -11.56 9.25 -2.98
N LEU A 150 -10.97 8.24 -3.61
CA LEU A 150 -9.55 7.94 -3.48
C LEU A 150 -8.77 8.69 -4.56
N CYS A 151 -7.77 9.43 -4.15
CA CYS A 151 -6.81 10.10 -5.02
C CYS A 151 -5.48 9.35 -4.99
N VAL A 152 -4.92 9.09 -6.16
CA VAL A 152 -3.70 8.32 -6.34
C VAL A 152 -2.74 9.13 -7.19
N ALA A 153 -1.69 9.67 -6.58
CA ALA A 153 -0.63 10.34 -7.31
C ALA A 153 0.43 9.34 -7.74
N ALA A 154 0.93 9.51 -8.95
CA ALA A 154 2.03 8.75 -9.52
C ALA A 154 3.01 9.70 -10.24
N GLN A 155 4.28 9.34 -10.22
CA GLN A 155 5.29 9.87 -11.11
C GLN A 155 5.44 8.93 -12.30
N ASP A 156 5.31 9.48 -13.50
CA ASP A 156 5.46 8.72 -14.74
C ASP A 156 6.74 9.14 -15.45
N GLN A 157 7.48 8.15 -15.93
CA GLN A 157 8.60 8.31 -16.85
C GLN A 157 8.17 7.83 -18.22
N LEU A 158 8.29 8.69 -19.22
CA LEU A 158 7.90 8.43 -20.60
C LEU A 158 9.14 8.17 -21.45
N PHE A 159 9.09 7.09 -22.24
CA PHE A 159 10.22 6.64 -23.05
C PHE A 159 9.81 6.53 -24.53
N ASP A 160 10.76 6.82 -25.42
CA ASP A 160 10.59 6.64 -26.86
C ASP A 160 10.94 5.22 -27.35
N MET A 161 10.86 5.01 -28.66
CA MET A 161 11.20 3.74 -29.30
C MET A 161 12.64 3.30 -29.09
N GLN A 162 13.55 4.22 -28.77
CA GLN A 162 14.96 3.95 -28.49
C GLN A 162 15.22 3.76 -26.98
N GLY A 163 14.16 3.75 -26.15
CA GLY A 163 14.26 3.63 -24.69
C GLY A 163 14.80 4.88 -24.01
N GLN A 164 14.89 6.02 -24.71
CA GLN A 164 15.34 7.27 -24.12
C GLN A 164 14.20 7.94 -23.36
N GLN A 165 14.47 8.34 -22.11
CA GLN A 165 13.48 9.06 -21.30
C GLN A 165 13.22 10.43 -21.93
N LYS A 166 12.04 10.63 -22.51
CA LYS A 166 11.61 11.91 -23.08
C LYS A 166 11.14 12.89 -22.02
N ARG A 167 10.40 12.41 -21.03
CA ARG A 167 9.70 13.29 -20.10
C ARG A 167 9.40 12.62 -18.77
N ARG A 168 9.25 13.45 -17.74
CA ARG A 168 8.63 13.07 -16.47
C ARG A 168 7.34 13.84 -16.28
N THR A 169 6.29 13.14 -15.88
CA THR A 169 5.00 13.73 -15.53
C THR A 169 4.61 13.31 -14.12
N VAL A 170 3.76 14.12 -13.49
CA VAL A 170 3.00 13.71 -12.32
C VAL A 170 1.56 13.54 -12.74
N THR A 171 0.99 12.40 -12.38
CA THR A 171 -0.39 12.05 -12.70
C THR A 171 -1.15 11.81 -11.42
N THR A 172 -2.42 12.22 -11.39
CA THR A 172 -3.32 11.91 -10.28
C THR A 172 -4.60 11.31 -10.84
N THR A 173 -4.84 10.05 -10.48
CA THR A 173 -6.06 9.34 -10.83
C THR A 173 -7.00 9.34 -9.63
N ARG A 174 -8.25 9.77 -9.87
CA ARG A 174 -9.33 9.75 -8.89
C ARG A 174 -10.18 8.50 -9.09
N TYR A 175 -10.51 7.81 -8.01
CA TYR A 175 -11.32 6.61 -7.99
C TYR A 175 -12.55 6.77 -7.10
N ALA A 176 -13.68 6.23 -7.57
CA ALA A 176 -14.86 6.05 -6.74
C ALA A 176 -14.64 4.90 -5.76
N LEU A 177 -15.05 5.10 -4.50
CA LEU A 177 -15.14 4.05 -3.49
C LEU A 177 -16.60 3.60 -3.32
N PRO A 178 -16.86 2.32 -3.02
CA PRO A 178 -15.89 1.24 -2.78
C PRO A 178 -15.47 0.47 -4.05
N THR A 179 -15.95 0.88 -5.23
CA THR A 179 -15.82 0.09 -6.47
C THR A 179 -14.41 0.10 -7.07
N LEU A 180 -13.57 1.06 -6.70
CA LEU A 180 -12.27 1.32 -7.34
C LEU A 180 -12.41 1.65 -8.84
N LYS A 181 -13.56 2.21 -9.25
CA LYS A 181 -13.79 2.66 -10.62
C LYS A 181 -13.07 3.99 -10.85
N GLY A 182 -12.20 4.05 -11.87
CA GLY A 182 -11.54 5.28 -12.28
C GLY A 182 -12.56 6.34 -12.73
N LEU A 183 -12.39 7.56 -12.24
CA LEU A 183 -13.27 8.69 -12.54
C LEU A 183 -12.60 9.70 -13.47
N THR A 184 -11.42 10.17 -13.07
CA THR A 184 -10.69 11.21 -13.79
C THR A 184 -9.20 11.03 -13.57
N THR A 185 -8.42 11.35 -14.59
CA THR A 185 -6.96 11.38 -14.52
C THR A 185 -6.48 12.75 -14.96
N THR A 186 -5.68 13.40 -14.11
CA THR A 186 -5.05 14.69 -14.41
C THR A 186 -3.54 14.46 -14.46
N SER A 187 -2.89 14.92 -15.53
CA SER A 187 -1.44 14.85 -15.66
C SER A 187 -0.85 16.25 -15.81
N SER A 188 0.38 16.43 -15.36
CA SER A 188 1.14 17.66 -15.49
C SER A 188 2.63 17.36 -15.66
N PRO A 189 3.40 18.21 -16.35
CA PRO A 189 4.86 18.08 -16.35
C PRO A 189 5.38 18.09 -14.91
N ALA A 190 6.33 17.20 -14.62
CA ALA A 190 7.05 17.22 -13.36
C ALA A 190 7.93 18.48 -13.32
N SER A 191 7.80 19.28 -12.28
CA SER A 191 8.62 20.46 -12.02
C SER A 191 9.13 20.42 -10.59
N ALA A 192 10.22 21.14 -10.29
CA ALA A 192 10.70 21.27 -8.92
C ALA A 192 9.57 21.73 -7.99
N GLY A 193 9.30 20.96 -6.93
CA GLY A 193 8.22 21.21 -5.96
C GLY A 193 6.83 20.70 -6.33
N ARG A 194 6.61 20.12 -7.53
CA ARG A 194 5.33 19.53 -7.91
C ARG A 194 5.41 18.01 -7.90
N GLU A 195 4.91 17.40 -6.82
CA GLU A 195 4.93 15.94 -6.61
C GLU A 195 3.64 15.24 -7.06
N GLU A 196 2.56 16.00 -7.26
CA GLU A 196 1.24 15.49 -7.62
C GLU A 196 0.50 16.44 -8.55
N ALA A 197 -0.47 15.91 -9.29
CA ALA A 197 -1.43 16.69 -10.04
C ALA A 197 -2.69 16.93 -9.20
N GLN A 198 -3.53 17.87 -9.61
CA GLN A 198 -4.77 18.12 -8.88
C GLN A 198 -5.71 16.90 -8.98
N CYS A 199 -6.14 16.36 -7.83
CA CYS A 199 -7.11 15.26 -7.82
C CYS A 199 -8.50 15.69 -8.33
N MET A 200 -8.84 16.97 -8.14
CA MET A 200 -10.02 17.58 -8.75
C MET A 200 -9.57 18.76 -9.59
N ARG A 201 -10.10 18.90 -10.81
CA ARG A 201 -9.99 20.16 -11.53
C ARG A 201 -10.67 21.24 -10.69
N VAL A 202 -9.92 22.26 -10.30
CA VAL A 202 -10.54 23.52 -9.85
C VAL A 202 -11.40 23.98 -11.02
N ARG A 203 -12.72 24.06 -10.85
CA ARG A 203 -13.52 24.87 -11.76
C ARG A 203 -12.94 26.28 -11.62
N ARG A 204 -12.28 26.80 -12.66
CA ARG A 204 -12.09 28.24 -12.74
C ARG A 204 -13.50 28.82 -12.65
N SER A 205 -13.78 29.57 -11.59
CA SER A 205 -14.85 30.54 -11.61
C SER A 205 -14.45 31.57 -12.66
N ASP A 206 -15.20 31.53 -13.77
CA ASP A 206 -15.29 32.47 -14.90
C ASP A 206 -14.03 33.27 -15.30
#